data_AF-A0A8J6N868-F1
#
_entry.id   AF-A0A8J6N868-F1
#
_cell.length_a   1.000
_cell.length_b   1.000
_cell.length_c   1.000
_cell.angle_alpha   90.00
_cell.angle_beta   90.00
_cell.angle_gamma   90.00
#
_symmetry.space_group_name_H-M   'P 1'
#
loop_
_entity.id
_entity.type
_entity.pdbx_description
1 polymer ?
#
loop_
_entity_poly.entity_id
_entity_poly.type
_entity_poly.pdbx_seq_one_letter_code
_entity_poly.pdbx_strand_id
1 'polypeptide(L)'
;HAAINPVSALLQCRNGRLVDSMFSISLMKRLIDEGRDIAEASGVDLSHVDHYEMLFSTCRDRANHLSPMLQDILNGRKTEVDALNGILCRYARQGGVGATTHITVYELIKSLEKEADVPCFQEERF
;
A
#
# COMPACT_ATOMS: atom_id res chain seq x y z
N HIS A 1 -5.65 -5.06 2.48
CA HIS A 1 -5.41 -4.54 1.12
C HIS A 1 -4.50 -3.31 1.09
N ALA A 2 -4.80 -2.23 1.82
CA ALA A 2 -3.99 -0.99 1.83
C ALA A 2 -2.52 -1.15 2.31
N ALA A 3 -2.16 -2.29 2.90
CA ALA A 3 -0.78 -2.67 3.17
C ALA A 3 -0.14 -3.49 2.03
N ILE A 4 -0.78 -4.60 1.63
CA ILE A 4 -0.23 -5.56 0.65
C ILE A 4 -0.14 -4.96 -0.76
N ASN A 5 -1.23 -4.36 -1.24
CA ASN A 5 -1.36 -3.95 -2.64
C ASN A 5 -0.31 -2.89 -3.02
N PRO A 6 -0.14 -1.80 -2.25
CA PRO A 6 0.87 -0.82 -2.62
C PRO A 6 2.30 -1.32 -2.36
N VAL A 7 2.56 -2.09 -1.30
CA VAL A 7 3.93 -2.59 -1.06
C VAL A 7 4.34 -3.60 -2.14
N SER A 8 3.45 -4.48 -2.59
CA SER A 8 3.73 -5.36 -3.75
C SER A 8 3.94 -4.58 -5.04
N ALA A 9 3.18 -3.50 -5.26
CA ALA A 9 3.35 -2.63 -6.41
C ALA A 9 4.71 -1.92 -6.41
N LEU A 10 5.10 -1.33 -5.27
CA LEU A 10 6.40 -0.66 -5.10
C LEU A 10 7.58 -1.62 -5.28
N LEU A 11 7.49 -2.84 -4.74
CA LEU A 11 8.54 -3.85 -4.81
C LEU A 11 8.47 -4.72 -6.08
N GLN A 12 7.44 -4.51 -6.90
CA GLN A 12 7.14 -5.28 -8.12
C GLN A 12 7.23 -6.80 -7.93
N CYS A 13 6.62 -7.30 -6.85
CA CYS A 13 6.71 -8.71 -6.48
C CYS A 13 5.33 -9.33 -6.19
N ARG A 14 5.25 -10.66 -6.26
CA ARG A 14 4.05 -11.42 -5.88
C ARG A 14 3.84 -11.34 -4.35
N ASN A 15 2.60 -11.46 -3.90
CA ASN A 15 2.25 -11.30 -2.48
C ASN A 15 3.07 -12.18 -1.54
N GLY A 16 3.41 -13.40 -1.95
CA GLY A 16 4.20 -14.32 -1.12
C GLY A 16 5.61 -13.81 -0.82
N ARG A 17 6.20 -13.02 -1.72
CA ARG A 17 7.55 -12.46 -1.56
C ARG A 17 7.61 -11.33 -0.53
N LEU A 18 6.46 -10.75 -0.17
CA LEU A 18 6.38 -9.64 0.78
C LEU A 18 6.79 -10.03 2.21
N VAL A 19 6.77 -11.32 2.53
CA VAL A 19 7.13 -11.84 3.86
C VAL A 19 8.55 -12.44 3.89
N ASP A 20 9.30 -12.33 2.79
CA ASP A 20 10.70 -12.77 2.74
C ASP A 20 11.67 -11.77 3.39
N SER A 21 11.23 -10.51 3.56
CA SER A 21 12.06 -9.42 4.10
C SER A 21 11.43 -8.80 5.34
N MET A 22 12.24 -8.64 6.40
CA MET A 22 11.80 -7.95 7.61
C MET A 22 11.47 -6.48 7.35
N PHE A 23 12.07 -5.86 6.32
CA PHE A 23 11.79 -4.46 5.97
C PHE A 23 10.40 -4.30 5.35
N SER A 24 9.99 -5.19 4.44
CA SER A 24 8.64 -5.18 3.87
C SER A 24 7.59 -5.52 4.91
N ILE A 25 7.86 -6.49 5.79
CA ILE A 25 6.99 -6.81 6.93
C ILE A 25 6.82 -5.59 7.83
N SER A 26 7.92 -4.92 8.21
CA SER A 26 7.88 -3.74 9.07
C SER A 26 7.08 -2.59 8.43
N LEU A 27 7.24 -2.36 7.12
CA LEU A 27 6.46 -1.37 6.39
C LEU A 27 4.96 -1.71 6.39
N MET A 28 4.60 -2.96 6.09
CA MET A 28 3.19 -3.39 6.08
C MET A 28 2.57 -3.34 7.47
N LYS A 29 3.32 -3.64 8.54
CA LYS A 29 2.84 -3.49 9.92
C LYS A 29 2.54 -2.04 10.28
N ARG A 30 3.43 -1.10 9.93
CA ARG A 30 3.17 0.35 10.14
C ARG A 30 1.92 0.83 9.41
N LEU A 31 1.68 0.35 8.19
CA LEU A 31 0.43 0.64 7.45
C LEU A 31 -0.79 0.04 8.18
N ILE A 32 -0.68 -1.16 8.75
CA ILE A 32 -1.76 -1.75 9.54
C ILE A 32 -2.03 -0.92 10.80
N ASP A 33 -0.98 -0.52 11.52
CA ASP A 33 -1.10 0.23 12.77
C ASP A 33 -1.75 1.59 12.54
N GLU A 34 -1.25 2.37 11.56
CA GLU A 34 -1.89 3.64 11.17
C GLU A 34 -3.35 3.41 10.74
N GLY A 35 -3.64 2.37 9.97
CA GLY A 35 -5.00 2.02 9.58
C GLY A 35 -5.93 1.73 10.76
N ARG A 36 -5.42 1.10 11.83
CA ARG A 36 -6.17 0.84 13.07
C ARG A 36 -6.44 2.12 13.85
N ASP A 37 -5.42 2.98 13.99
CA ASP A 37 -5.56 4.27 14.67
C ASP A 37 -6.61 5.17 13.96
N ILE A 38 -6.62 5.14 12.62
CA ILE A 38 -7.61 5.85 11.79
C ILE A 38 -9.02 5.28 11.99
N ALA A 39 -9.15 3.95 12.06
CA ALA A 39 -10.44 3.30 12.30
C ALA A 39 -10.99 3.64 13.69
N GLU A 40 -10.15 3.58 14.72
CA GLU A 40 -10.52 3.92 16.09
C GLU A 40 -10.97 5.39 16.20
N ALA A 41 -10.21 6.33 15.61
CA ALA A 41 -10.59 7.74 15.57
C ALA A 41 -11.90 7.99 14.80
N SER A 42 -12.29 7.07 13.92
CA SER A 42 -13.55 7.11 13.18
C SER A 42 -14.69 6.37 13.89
N GLY A 43 -14.48 5.88 15.11
CA GLY A 43 -15.47 5.13 15.90
C GLY A 43 -15.69 3.69 15.44
N VAL A 44 -14.75 3.11 14.68
CA VAL A 44 -14.81 1.73 14.20
C VAL A 44 -13.89 0.85 15.05
N ASP A 45 -14.48 -0.08 15.79
CA ASP A 45 -13.74 -1.05 16.59
C ASP A 45 -13.25 -2.23 15.74
N LEU A 46 -11.93 -2.32 15.58
CA LEU A 46 -11.24 -3.41 14.89
C LEU A 46 -10.44 -4.32 15.84
N SER A 47 -10.57 -4.14 17.17
CA SER A 47 -9.78 -4.85 18.18
C SER A 47 -9.99 -6.37 18.18
N HIS A 48 -11.13 -6.85 17.67
CA HIS A 48 -11.47 -8.26 17.57
C HIS A 48 -10.76 -8.99 16.41
N VAL A 49 -10.04 -8.26 15.54
CA VAL A 49 -9.36 -8.82 14.37
C VAL A 49 -7.85 -8.81 14.57
N ASP A 50 -7.21 -9.98 14.39
CA ASP A 50 -5.77 -10.04 14.23
C ASP A 50 -5.37 -9.67 12.79
N HIS A 51 -5.08 -8.39 12.60
CA HIS A 51 -4.70 -7.87 11.29
C HIS A 51 -3.33 -8.36 10.81
N TYR A 52 -2.44 -8.74 11.73
CA TYR A 52 -1.14 -9.29 11.34
C TYR A 52 -1.30 -10.73 10.85
N GLU A 53 -2.11 -11.55 11.53
CA GLU A 53 -2.41 -12.89 11.03
C GLU A 53 -3.17 -12.81 9.70
N MET A 54 -4.09 -11.86 9.53
CA MET A 54 -4.75 -11.62 8.25
C MET A 54 -3.75 -11.23 7.14
N LEU A 55 -2.74 -10.41 7.46
CA LEU A 55 -1.65 -10.06 6.54
C LEU A 55 -0.87 -11.31 6.12
N PHE A 56 -0.40 -12.10 7.09
CA PHE A 56 0.43 -13.28 6.81
C PHE A 56 -0.35 -14.37 6.07
N SER A 57 -1.58 -14.66 6.49
CA SER A 57 -2.46 -15.61 5.80
C SER A 57 -2.73 -15.18 4.36
N THR A 58 -3.05 -13.90 4.12
CA THR A 58 -3.25 -13.39 2.76
C THR A 58 -1.98 -13.54 1.89
N CYS A 59 -0.80 -13.21 2.42
CA CYS A 59 0.46 -13.40 1.70
C CYS A 59 0.73 -14.88 1.39
N ARG A 60 0.33 -15.80 2.28
CA ARG A 60 0.52 -17.25 2.12
C ARG A 60 -0.48 -17.84 1.12
N ASP A 61 -1.77 -17.59 1.31
CA ASP A 61 -2.86 -18.15 0.51
C ASP A 61 -2.84 -17.61 -0.92
N ARG A 62 -2.39 -16.36 -1.09
CA ARG A 62 -2.25 -15.71 -2.38
C ARG A 62 -0.79 -15.55 -2.80
N ALA A 63 0.10 -16.43 -2.35
CA ALA A 63 1.55 -16.29 -2.56
C ALA A 63 1.95 -16.04 -4.02
N ASN A 64 1.29 -16.73 -4.96
CA ASN A 64 1.58 -16.61 -6.39
C ASN A 64 0.83 -15.48 -7.10
N HIS A 65 0.04 -14.66 -6.41
CA HIS A 65 -0.76 -13.62 -7.07
C HIS A 65 -0.01 -12.29 -7.14
N LEU A 66 -0.22 -11.58 -8.25
CA LEU A 66 0.08 -10.14 -8.35
C LEU A 66 -1.12 -9.38 -7.81
N SER A 67 -0.89 -8.36 -6.97
CA SER A 67 -1.98 -7.49 -6.52
C SER A 67 -2.60 -6.72 -7.70
N PRO A 68 -3.89 -6.35 -7.63
CA PRO A 68 -4.52 -5.54 -8.69
C PRO A 68 -3.74 -4.25 -8.96
N MET A 69 -3.31 -3.57 -7.91
CA MET A 69 -2.44 -2.38 -8.00
C MET A 69 -1.13 -2.62 -8.77
N LEU A 70 -0.41 -3.73 -8.51
CA LEU A 70 0.79 -4.05 -9.29
C LEU A 70 0.43 -4.35 -10.76
N GLN A 71 -0.67 -5.05 -11.02
CA GLN A 71 -1.13 -5.29 -12.39
C GLN A 71 -1.44 -3.99 -13.12
N ASP A 72 -2.04 -3.00 -12.46
CA ASP A 72 -2.31 -1.69 -13.05
C ASP A 72 -1.02 -0.93 -13.37
N ILE A 73 -0.04 -0.91 -12.45
CA ILE A 73 1.29 -0.33 -12.69
C ILE A 73 1.97 -0.99 -13.90
N LEU A 74 2.01 -2.33 -13.95
CA LEU A 74 2.64 -3.05 -15.06
C LEU A 74 1.95 -2.79 -16.42
N ASN A 75 0.65 -2.50 -16.40
CA ASN A 75 -0.12 -2.20 -17.60
C ASN A 75 -0.24 -0.69 -17.88
N GLY A 76 0.40 0.17 -17.09
CA GLY A 76 0.32 1.63 -17.24
C GLY A 76 -1.09 2.20 -17.05
N ARG A 77 -1.90 1.59 -16.18
CA ARG A 77 -3.24 2.07 -15.83
C ARG A 77 -3.22 2.83 -14.50
N LYS A 78 -4.24 3.65 -14.26
CA LYS A 78 -4.53 4.16 -12.92
C LYS A 78 -4.83 3.01 -11.98
N THR A 79 -4.39 3.13 -10.74
CA THR A 79 -4.59 2.13 -9.70
C THR A 79 -5.78 2.45 -8.81
N GLU A 80 -6.13 1.51 -7.94
CA GLU A 80 -7.10 1.68 -6.85
C GLU A 80 -6.55 2.43 -5.62
N VAL A 81 -5.35 3.04 -5.68
CA VAL A 81 -4.69 3.64 -4.50
C VAL A 81 -5.49 4.77 -3.86
N ASP A 82 -6.23 5.54 -4.66
CA ASP A 82 -7.13 6.60 -4.20
C ASP A 82 -8.24 6.04 -3.30
N ALA A 83 -8.78 4.86 -3.64
CA ALA A 83 -9.84 4.19 -2.89
C ALA A 83 -9.33 3.40 -1.67
N LEU A 84 -8.02 3.11 -1.60
CA LEU A 84 -7.41 2.40 -0.48
C LEU A 84 -6.67 3.34 0.46
N ASN A 85 -5.46 3.74 0.09
CA ASN A 85 -4.60 4.59 0.92
C ASN A 85 -5.11 6.04 0.93
N GLY A 86 -5.64 6.54 -0.19
CA GLY A 86 -6.18 7.91 -0.27
C GLY A 86 -7.35 8.15 0.67
N ILE A 87 -8.30 7.19 0.77
CA ILE A 87 -9.42 7.27 1.71
C ILE A 87 -8.92 7.24 3.17
N LEU A 88 -7.95 6.40 3.50
CA LEU A 88 -7.36 6.37 4.85
C LEU A 88 -6.69 7.69 5.22
N CYS A 89 -5.91 8.29 4.30
CA CYS A 89 -5.31 9.61 4.50
C CYS A 89 -6.37 10.69 4.76
N ARG A 90 -7.51 10.62 4.06
CA ARG A 90 -8.63 11.55 4.27
C ARG A 90 -9.25 11.37 5.67
N TYR A 91 -9.52 10.15 6.10
CA TYR A 91 -10.08 9.89 7.43
C TYR A 91 -9.10 10.25 8.54
N ALA A 92 -7.80 10.01 8.34
CA ALA A 92 -6.77 10.42 9.28
C ALA A 92 -6.81 11.93 9.54
N ARG A 93 -6.88 12.72 8.45
CA ARG A 93 -7.00 14.17 8.54
C ARG A 93 -8.28 14.63 9.25
N GLN A 94 -9.40 13.94 9.03
CA GLN A 94 -10.68 14.27 9.67
C GLN A 94 -10.68 13.94 11.17
N GLY A 95 -10.06 12.81 11.55
CA GLY A 95 -9.93 12.37 12.94
C GLY A 95 -8.76 13.01 13.71
N GLY A 96 -7.91 13.79 13.05
CA GLY A 96 -6.73 14.41 13.67
C GLY A 96 -5.64 13.41 14.05
N VAL A 97 -5.56 12.26 13.37
CA VAL A 97 -4.56 11.21 13.59
C VAL A 97 -3.52 11.17 12.47
N GLY A 98 -2.33 10.68 12.78
CA GLY A 98 -1.23 10.55 11.83
C GLY A 98 -1.44 9.39 10.85
N ALA A 99 -1.04 9.59 9.59
CA ALA A 99 -1.08 8.56 8.54
C ALA A 99 0.16 8.67 7.63
N THR A 100 1.31 8.99 8.21
CA THR A 100 2.54 9.34 7.48
C THR A 100 2.97 8.23 6.52
N THR A 101 2.89 6.98 6.94
CA THR A 101 3.26 5.83 6.11
C THR A 101 2.25 5.63 4.98
N HIS A 102 0.94 5.78 5.26
CA HIS A 102 -0.08 5.75 4.21
C HIS A 102 0.08 6.86 3.17
N ILE A 103 0.37 8.09 3.61
CA ILE A 103 0.63 9.25 2.75
C ILE A 103 1.84 8.98 1.86
N THR A 104 2.95 8.57 2.45
CA THR A 104 4.19 8.27 1.72
C THR A 104 3.95 7.22 0.63
N VAL A 105 3.31 6.12 1.00
CA VAL A 105 3.02 5.02 0.08
C VAL A 105 2.03 5.45 -1.01
N TYR A 106 1.03 6.25 -0.66
CA TYR A 106 0.10 6.85 -1.62
C TYR A 106 0.84 7.68 -2.66
N GLU A 107 1.67 8.64 -2.23
CA GLU A 107 2.43 9.52 -3.13
C GLU A 107 3.38 8.76 -4.04
N LEU A 108 4.06 7.73 -3.52
CA LEU A 108 4.94 6.88 -4.32
C LEU A 108 4.16 6.11 -5.39
N ILE A 109 3.00 5.54 -5.06
CA ILE A 109 2.16 4.86 -6.07
C ILE A 109 1.62 5.84 -7.09
N LYS A 110 1.14 7.02 -6.67
CA LYS A 110 0.70 8.07 -7.61
C LYS A 110 1.81 8.50 -8.57
N SER A 111 3.07 8.49 -8.11
CA SER A 111 4.23 8.78 -8.94
C SER A 111 4.61 7.65 -9.90
N LEU A 112 4.26 6.40 -9.56
CA LEU A 112 4.46 5.24 -10.45
C LEU A 112 3.32 5.06 -11.47
N GLU A 113 2.12 5.57 -11.16
CA GLU A 113 1.07 5.70 -12.16
C GLU A 113 1.62 6.53 -13.31
N LYS A 114 1.51 6.02 -14.54
CA LYS A 114 1.88 6.81 -15.70
C LYS A 114 0.94 8.01 -15.77
N GLU A 115 1.43 9.19 -15.41
CA GLU A 115 0.91 10.42 -15.97
C GLU A 115 1.12 10.34 -17.48
N ALA A 116 0.13 10.80 -18.25
CA ALA A 116 0.38 11.14 -19.63
C ALA A 116 1.47 12.23 -19.62
N ASP A 117 2.70 11.86 -19.97
CA ASP A 117 3.82 12.77 -20.26
C ASP A 117 4.54 13.45 -19.08
N VAL A 118 5.05 12.68 -18.12
CA VAL A 118 6.21 13.15 -17.32
C VAL A 118 7.49 12.76 -18.08
N PRO A 119 8.27 13.72 -18.62
CA PRO A 119 9.54 13.41 -19.24
C PRO A 119 10.49 12.90 -18.16
N CYS A 120 10.65 11.57 -18.10
CA CYS A 120 11.72 10.95 -17.35
C CYS A 120 13.04 11.31 -18.03
N PHE A 121 14.03 11.75 -17.26
CA PHE A 121 15.38 12.09 -17.75
C PHE A 121 15.86 11.00 -18.70
N GLN A 122 16.12 11.38 -19.96
CA GLN A 122 16.83 10.52 -20.88
C GLN A 122 18.24 10.35 -20.33
N GLU A 123 18.60 9.13 -19.93
CA GLU A 123 19.99 8.80 -19.64
C GLU A 123 20.80 8.96 -20.93
N GLU A 124 21.56 10.05 -21.01
CA GLU A 124 22.73 10.12 -21.88
C GLU A 124 23.73 9.07 -21.37
N ARG A 125 24.01 8.09 -22.23
CA ARG A 125 25.07 7.10 -22.03
C ARG A 125 26.39 7.83 -21.81
N PHE A 126 27.09 7.50 -20.72
CA PHE A 126 28.55 7.60 -20.64
C PHE A 126 29.15 6.20 -20.71
#